data_AF-A0A1D2QAI3-F1
#
_entry.id   AF-A0A1D2QAI3-F1
#
_cell.length_a   1.000
_cell.length_b   1.000
_cell.length_c   1.000
_cell.angle_alpha   90.00
_cell.angle_beta   90.00
_cell.angle_gamma   90.00
#
_symmetry.space_group_name_H-M   'P 1'
#
loop_
_entity.id
_entity.type
_entity.pdbx_description
1 polymer ?
#
loop_
_entity_poly.entity_id
_entity_poly.type
_entity_poly.pdbx_seq_one_letter_code
_entity_poly.pdbx_strand_id
1 'polypeptide(L)'
;MVLRENDMLRNLLQTLSSVHTDGKRLDVVFADRSFVVDEDTVAVSTEIDADVELSEADELLFVVDALSHQAWRIRLGARSEFEKFVCDYPTAPHVAGVVRSLVEKVYVDEQRTNEFKGLRQTVAFKADTIMADDDRRPPLDTLPREAALVEGVYQLALAGHVKGIAGINNDDRAFLGQTRRHLVEARCEHDATRRQKRARRVTDELLSRVAVSKFADKYAKEARFPADFTSGVRSVPRGEVDPITARVVLGDALRDISSTLVAVSVLFTSSVLGAIRRLLEKLQIVALLRWAAKKSGILGAWRWLLRTFTPGLINRPSEEEQYKATAAALYRRLTAAGHSAEGFLTANGTLPPDIAPKQFNRNVLRSTHSARFRQRPSGR
;
A
#
# COMPACT_ATOMS: atom_id res chain seq x y z
N MET A 1 -5.79 19.99 -6.68
CA MET A 1 -7.16 19.51 -6.99
C MET A 1 -7.59 18.64 -5.80
N VAL A 2 -8.77 18.02 -5.74
CA VAL A 2 -9.07 17.02 -4.69
C VAL A 2 -9.47 15.74 -5.41
N LEU A 3 -8.70 14.67 -5.24
CA LEU A 3 -9.04 13.34 -5.73
C LEU A 3 -10.48 13.00 -5.39
N ARG A 4 -11.32 12.86 -6.43
CA ARG A 4 -12.75 12.67 -6.25
C ARG A 4 -13.03 11.29 -5.66
N GLU A 5 -13.58 11.27 -4.46
CA GLU A 5 -14.03 10.06 -3.79
C GLU A 5 -15.10 9.35 -4.62
N ASN A 6 -14.81 8.13 -5.06
CA ASN A 6 -15.73 7.30 -5.83
C ASN A 6 -15.45 5.81 -5.65
N ASP A 7 -16.36 4.95 -6.11
CA ASP A 7 -16.26 3.50 -5.95
C ASP A 7 -15.05 2.89 -6.68
N MET A 8 -14.57 3.52 -7.76
CA MET A 8 -13.37 3.03 -8.45
C MET A 8 -12.11 3.27 -7.62
N LEU A 9 -11.95 4.47 -7.05
CA LEU A 9 -10.85 4.76 -6.14
C LEU A 9 -10.91 3.84 -4.92
N ARG A 10 -12.09 3.63 -4.33
CA ARG A 10 -12.26 2.70 -3.21
C ARG A 10 -11.80 1.28 -3.59
N ASN A 11 -12.30 0.75 -4.71
CA ASN A 11 -11.95 -0.60 -5.18
C ASN A 11 -10.44 -0.75 -5.47
N LEU A 12 -9.82 0.28 -6.03
CA LEU A 12 -8.38 0.33 -6.23
C LEU A 12 -7.64 0.27 -4.89
N LEU A 13 -8.02 1.10 -3.92
CA LEU A 13 -7.38 1.14 -2.61
C LEU A 13 -7.55 -0.16 -1.83
N GLN A 14 -8.75 -0.76 -1.82
CA GLN A 14 -8.95 -2.08 -1.21
C GLN A 14 -8.06 -3.14 -1.90
N THR A 15 -7.96 -3.10 -3.23
CA THR A 15 -7.08 -4.03 -3.97
C THR A 15 -5.62 -3.84 -3.58
N LEU A 16 -5.16 -2.59 -3.50
CA LEU A 16 -3.79 -2.26 -3.11
C LEU A 16 -3.48 -2.61 -1.65
N SER A 17 -4.48 -2.57 -0.77
CA SER A 17 -4.28 -2.90 0.65
C SER A 17 -3.71 -4.31 0.82
N SER A 18 -4.13 -5.26 -0.02
CA SER A 18 -3.67 -6.66 0.03
C SER A 18 -2.16 -6.84 -0.12
N VAL A 19 -1.49 -5.88 -0.76
CA VAL A 19 -0.02 -5.85 -0.88
C VAL A 19 0.64 -5.59 0.48
N HIS A 20 -0.06 -4.94 1.40
CA HIS A 20 0.45 -4.49 2.70
C HIS A 20 -0.05 -5.35 3.87
N THR A 21 -0.95 -6.30 3.62
CA THR A 21 -1.60 -7.16 4.63
C THR A 21 -1.53 -8.64 4.25
N ASP A 22 -0.38 -9.08 3.71
CA ASP A 22 -0.10 -10.49 3.41
C ASP A 22 -1.19 -11.17 2.53
N GLY A 23 -1.76 -10.42 1.59
CA GLY A 23 -2.80 -10.90 0.67
C GLY A 23 -4.24 -10.70 1.17
N LYS A 24 -4.45 -10.33 2.44
CA LYS A 24 -5.79 -10.01 2.97
C LYS A 24 -6.27 -8.67 2.39
N ARG A 25 -7.42 -8.64 1.74
CA ARG A 25 -8.05 -7.39 1.29
C ARG A 25 -8.70 -6.69 2.49
N LEU A 26 -8.45 -5.40 2.67
CA LEU A 26 -9.08 -4.56 3.69
C LEU A 26 -10.26 -3.82 3.07
N ASP A 27 -11.26 -3.53 3.88
CA ASP A 27 -12.29 -2.56 3.56
C ASP A 27 -11.76 -1.13 3.69
N VAL A 28 -12.10 -0.29 2.72
CA VAL A 28 -11.65 1.11 2.67
C VAL A 28 -12.88 2.00 2.72
N VAL A 29 -12.92 2.88 3.71
CA VAL A 29 -13.88 3.97 3.81
C VAL A 29 -13.15 5.30 3.67
N PHE A 30 -13.83 6.33 3.17
CA PHE A 30 -13.26 7.67 3.14
C PHE A 30 -13.63 8.44 4.41
N ALA A 31 -12.73 9.30 4.85
CA ALA A 31 -12.87 10.09 6.07
C ALA A 31 -12.03 11.36 5.97
N ASP A 32 -12.26 12.33 6.84
CA ASP A 32 -11.45 13.55 6.90
C ASP A 32 -9.98 13.23 7.26
N ARG A 33 -9.76 12.12 7.98
CA ARG A 33 -8.43 11.64 8.39
C ARG A 33 -8.26 10.15 8.15
N SER A 34 -7.03 9.73 7.88
CA SER A 34 -6.70 8.32 7.73
C SER A 34 -6.42 7.66 9.08
N PHE A 35 -7.13 6.59 9.41
CA PHE A 35 -6.96 5.83 10.65
C PHE A 35 -7.42 4.38 10.49
N VAL A 36 -7.06 3.52 11.44
CA VAL A 36 -7.56 2.14 11.51
C VAL A 36 -8.94 2.14 12.17
N VAL A 37 -9.98 1.69 11.47
CA VAL A 37 -11.34 1.58 12.02
C VAL A 37 -11.43 0.33 12.89
N ASP A 38 -11.00 -0.81 12.35
CA ASP A 38 -10.94 -2.13 13.00
C ASP A 38 -9.88 -3.03 12.31
N GLU A 39 -9.88 -4.34 12.58
CA GLU A 39 -8.90 -5.30 12.03
C GLU A 39 -9.06 -5.61 10.53
N ASP A 40 -10.18 -5.19 9.94
CA ASP A 40 -10.56 -5.42 8.55
C ASP A 40 -10.74 -4.12 7.76
N THR A 41 -10.91 -2.99 8.45
CA THR A 41 -11.34 -1.72 7.86
C THR A 41 -10.36 -0.59 8.16
N VAL A 42 -10.01 0.16 7.12
CA VAL A 42 -9.22 1.40 7.21
C VAL A 42 -10.00 2.58 6.65
N ALA A 43 -9.94 3.69 7.38
CA ALA A 43 -10.36 4.98 6.87
C ALA A 43 -9.17 5.65 6.16
N VAL A 44 -9.40 6.20 4.98
CA VAL A 44 -8.39 6.91 4.18
C VAL A 44 -8.92 8.30 3.82
N SER A 45 -8.14 9.32 4.12
CA SER A 45 -8.40 10.69 3.68
C SER A 45 -7.85 10.93 2.28
N THR A 46 -8.67 11.58 1.46
CA THR A 46 -8.28 12.16 0.17
C THR A 46 -7.86 13.62 0.30
N GLU A 47 -8.04 14.22 1.48
CA GLU A 47 -7.56 15.56 1.78
C GLU A 47 -6.06 15.52 2.06
N ILE A 48 -5.32 16.36 1.36
CA ILE A 48 -3.88 16.48 1.54
C ILE A 48 -3.63 17.60 2.53
N ASP A 49 -2.84 17.28 3.55
CA ASP A 49 -2.53 18.21 4.63
C ASP A 49 -1.40 19.19 4.25
N ALA A 50 -1.53 19.83 3.09
CA ALA A 50 -0.59 20.83 2.58
C ALA A 50 -1.31 21.78 1.60
N ASP A 51 -1.05 23.08 1.71
CA ASP A 51 -1.53 24.10 0.78
C ASP A 51 -0.61 24.20 -0.43
N VAL A 52 -0.56 23.11 -1.19
CA VAL A 52 0.21 23.01 -2.45
C VAL A 52 -0.66 22.45 -3.56
N GLU A 53 -0.50 22.99 -4.76
CA GLU A 53 -1.09 22.41 -5.95
C GLU A 53 -0.30 21.17 -6.35
N LEU A 54 -0.94 20.01 -6.25
CA LEU A 54 -0.37 18.73 -6.60
C LEU A 54 -0.97 18.21 -7.90
N SER A 55 -0.16 17.47 -8.65
CA SER A 55 -0.66 16.67 -9.79
C SER A 55 -1.55 15.54 -9.27
N GLU A 56 -2.48 15.04 -10.08
CA GLU A 56 -3.32 13.87 -9.71
C GLU A 56 -2.47 12.65 -9.31
N ALA A 57 -1.31 12.48 -9.95
CA ALA A 57 -0.37 11.41 -9.63
C ALA A 57 0.22 11.58 -8.22
N ASP A 58 0.59 12.80 -7.85
CA ASP A 58 1.10 13.11 -6.51
C ASP A 58 -0.01 13.02 -5.46
N GLU A 59 -1.21 13.48 -5.77
CA GLU A 59 -2.37 13.30 -4.88
C GLU A 59 -2.61 11.81 -4.59
N LEU A 60 -2.52 10.95 -5.62
CA LEU A 60 -2.68 9.50 -5.46
C LEU A 60 -1.55 8.90 -4.62
N LEU A 61 -0.32 9.41 -4.75
CA LEU A 61 0.81 9.00 -3.90
C LEU A 61 0.52 9.27 -2.42
N PHE A 62 -0.07 10.41 -2.07
CA PHE A 62 -0.45 10.74 -0.69
C PHE A 62 -1.49 9.78 -0.14
N VAL A 63 -2.53 9.48 -0.92
CA VAL A 63 -3.63 8.59 -0.53
C VAL A 63 -3.13 7.15 -0.38
N VAL A 64 -2.32 6.65 -1.32
CA VAL A 64 -1.75 5.29 -1.26
C VAL A 64 -0.74 5.17 -0.11
N ASP A 65 0.06 6.20 0.15
CA ASP A 65 0.94 6.24 1.32
C ASP A 65 0.16 6.13 2.63
N ALA A 66 -0.94 6.88 2.74
CA ALA A 66 -1.81 6.83 3.92
C ALA A 66 -2.46 5.45 4.10
N LEU A 67 -2.99 4.86 3.02
CA LEU A 67 -3.50 3.49 3.03
C LEU A 67 -2.42 2.50 3.50
N SER A 68 -1.23 2.58 2.89
CA SER A 68 -0.10 1.71 3.20
C SER A 68 0.27 1.79 4.68
N HIS A 69 0.33 3.00 5.24
CA HIS A 69 0.61 3.21 6.64
C HIS A 69 -0.44 2.54 7.55
N GLN A 70 -1.74 2.75 7.30
CA GLN A 70 -2.80 2.17 8.15
C GLN A 70 -2.88 0.65 8.01
N ALA A 71 -2.70 0.11 6.79
CA ALA A 71 -2.65 -1.33 6.55
C ALA A 71 -1.53 -2.02 7.34
N TRP A 72 -0.36 -1.39 7.42
CA TRP A 72 0.76 -1.87 8.24
C TRP A 72 0.47 -1.83 9.74
N ARG A 73 -0.30 -0.86 10.21
CA ARG A 73 -0.71 -0.81 11.62
C ARG A 73 -1.61 -1.97 12.01
N ILE A 74 -2.54 -2.36 11.12
CA ILE A 74 -3.34 -3.58 11.30
C ILE A 74 -2.42 -4.80 11.34
N ARG A 75 -1.53 -4.94 10.34
CA ARG A 75 -0.60 -6.07 10.25
C ARG A 75 0.27 -6.24 11.50
N LEU A 76 0.71 -5.13 12.09
CA LEU A 76 1.57 -5.12 13.28
C LEU A 76 0.81 -5.17 14.61
N GLY A 77 -0.54 -5.17 14.60
CA GLY A 77 -1.33 -5.10 15.83
C GLY A 77 -1.09 -3.82 16.64
N ALA A 78 -0.74 -2.72 15.98
CA ALA A 78 -0.18 -1.52 16.60
C ALA A 78 -1.16 -0.64 17.40
N ARG A 79 -2.40 -1.10 17.62
CA ARG A 79 -3.47 -0.34 18.28
C ARG A 79 -3.64 -0.66 19.78
N SER A 80 -3.01 -1.72 20.27
CA SER A 80 -3.19 -2.14 21.67
C SER A 80 -2.77 -1.04 22.66
N GLU A 81 -3.60 -0.85 23.69
CA GLU A 81 -3.41 0.06 24.82
C GLU A 81 -3.31 1.57 24.53
N PHE A 82 -3.71 2.04 23.33
CA PHE A 82 -3.72 3.47 23.02
C PHE A 82 -4.60 4.28 23.98
N GLU A 83 -5.85 3.85 24.17
CA GLU A 83 -6.83 4.53 25.02
C GLU A 83 -6.34 4.59 26.48
N LYS A 84 -5.81 3.48 26.98
CA LYS A 84 -5.22 3.40 28.33
C LYS A 84 -4.07 4.40 28.49
N PHE A 85 -3.18 4.51 27.49
CA PHE A 85 -2.10 5.49 27.50
C PHE A 85 -2.63 6.92 27.61
N VAL A 86 -3.65 7.29 26.82
CA VAL A 86 -4.24 8.63 26.84
C VAL A 86 -4.90 8.93 28.19
N CYS A 87 -5.59 7.96 28.79
CA CYS A 87 -6.22 8.09 30.09
C CYS A 87 -5.24 8.41 31.24
N ASP A 88 -3.97 8.05 31.09
CA ASP A 88 -2.93 8.37 32.08
C ASP A 88 -2.55 9.87 32.11
N TYR A 89 -3.02 10.66 31.13
CA TYR A 89 -2.74 12.09 31.00
C TYR A 89 -4.01 12.95 30.95
N PRO A 90 -4.81 12.99 32.04
CA PRO A 90 -6.13 13.64 32.02
C PRO A 90 -6.11 15.15 31.77
N THR A 91 -4.98 15.82 32.01
CA THR A 91 -4.83 17.27 31.79
C THR A 91 -4.33 17.64 30.40
N ALA A 92 -3.84 16.67 29.63
CA ALA A 92 -3.33 16.86 28.27
C ALA A 92 -3.50 15.59 27.40
N PRO A 93 -4.73 15.06 27.25
CA PRO A 93 -4.97 13.80 26.54
C PRO A 93 -4.65 13.86 25.04
N HIS A 94 -4.82 15.02 24.39
CA HIS A 94 -4.50 15.20 22.97
C HIS A 94 -2.98 15.22 22.75
N VAL A 95 -2.21 15.87 23.63
CA VAL A 95 -0.74 15.80 23.59
C VAL A 95 -0.27 14.35 23.71
N ALA A 96 -0.78 13.63 24.72
CA ALA A 96 -0.44 12.23 24.94
C ALA A 96 -0.79 11.36 23.72
N GLY A 97 -1.98 11.55 23.16
CA GLY A 97 -2.43 10.84 21.95
C GLY A 97 -1.51 11.11 20.76
N VAL A 98 -1.17 12.38 20.51
CA VAL A 98 -0.25 12.78 19.44
C VAL A 98 1.12 12.13 19.62
N VAL A 99 1.75 12.27 20.79
CA VAL A 99 3.08 11.71 21.04
C VAL A 99 3.07 10.18 20.88
N ARG A 100 2.05 9.50 21.42
CA ARG A 100 1.89 8.04 21.28
C ARG A 100 1.77 7.61 19.82
N SER A 101 0.93 8.29 19.04
CA SER A 101 0.75 8.01 17.61
C SER A 101 2.03 8.29 16.82
N LEU A 102 2.79 9.35 17.14
CA LEU A 102 4.05 9.67 16.46
C LEU A 102 5.15 8.65 16.72
N VAL A 103 5.28 8.18 17.96
CA VAL A 103 6.25 7.11 18.31
C VAL A 103 5.89 5.81 17.60
N GLU A 104 4.61 5.45 17.49
CA GLU A 104 4.20 4.27 16.72
C GLU A 104 4.40 4.47 15.22
N LYS A 105 4.12 5.68 14.73
CA LYS A 105 4.24 6.05 13.33
C LYS A 105 5.67 5.85 12.82
N VAL A 106 6.68 6.32 13.55
CA VAL A 106 8.08 6.15 13.11
C VAL A 106 8.51 4.69 13.07
N TYR A 107 7.98 3.84 13.95
CA TYR A 107 8.19 2.39 13.89
C TYR A 107 7.54 1.79 12.65
N VAL A 108 6.24 2.05 12.45
CA VAL A 108 5.47 1.56 11.29
C VAL A 108 6.09 2.00 9.96
N ASP A 109 6.50 3.27 9.88
CA ASP A 109 7.15 3.84 8.70
C ASP A 109 8.52 3.19 8.44
N GLU A 110 9.31 2.90 9.47
CA GLU A 110 10.58 2.17 9.32
C GLU A 110 10.33 0.74 8.82
N GLN A 111 9.40 0.00 9.44
CA GLN A 111 9.11 -1.39 9.04
C GLN A 111 8.62 -1.47 7.59
N ARG A 112 7.66 -0.62 7.21
CA ARG A 112 7.11 -0.64 5.84
C ARG A 112 8.12 -0.20 4.79
N THR A 113 8.98 0.77 5.09
CA THR A 113 9.98 1.25 4.13
C THR A 113 11.21 0.35 4.05
N ASN A 114 11.44 -0.52 5.05
CA ASN A 114 12.45 -1.57 4.97
C ASN A 114 12.00 -2.74 4.09
N GLU A 115 10.72 -3.14 4.17
CA GLU A 115 10.15 -4.15 3.27
C GLU A 115 9.98 -3.59 1.85
N PHE A 116 9.38 -2.41 1.73
CA PHE A 116 9.12 -1.75 0.45
C PHE A 116 10.03 -0.53 0.28
N LYS A 117 11.30 -0.77 -0.04
CA LYS A 117 12.33 0.29 -0.20
C LYS A 117 11.93 1.41 -1.15
N GLY A 118 11.14 1.10 -2.17
CA GLY A 118 10.60 2.09 -3.10
C GLY A 118 9.53 3.03 -2.53
N LEU A 119 9.12 2.88 -1.26
CA LEU A 119 8.27 3.85 -0.54
C LEU A 119 9.07 4.96 0.12
N ARG A 120 10.39 4.79 0.33
CA ARG A 120 11.24 5.80 0.99
C ARG A 120 11.17 7.16 0.29
N GLN A 121 11.19 7.15 -1.05
CA GLN A 121 11.07 8.36 -1.85
C GLN A 121 9.68 9.02 -1.70
N THR A 122 8.61 8.23 -1.64
CA THR A 122 7.25 8.73 -1.44
C THR A 122 7.08 9.34 -0.04
N VAL A 123 7.61 8.69 0.99
CA VAL A 123 7.59 9.20 2.37
C VAL A 123 8.39 10.49 2.49
N ALA A 124 9.58 10.55 1.87
CA ALA A 124 10.40 11.76 1.84
C ALA A 124 9.69 12.90 1.10
N PHE A 125 9.19 12.65 -0.12
CA PHE A 125 8.41 13.63 -0.90
C PHE A 125 7.24 14.20 -0.12
N LYS A 126 6.47 13.33 0.57
CA LYS A 126 5.36 13.76 1.41
C LYS A 126 5.82 14.60 2.60
N ALA A 127 6.87 14.18 3.28
CA ALA A 127 7.44 14.95 4.40
C ALA A 127 7.90 16.33 3.92
N ASP A 128 8.64 16.41 2.81
CA ASP A 128 9.11 17.66 2.23
C ASP A 128 7.96 18.56 1.82
N THR A 129 6.92 18.00 1.19
CA THR A 129 5.73 18.75 0.77
C THR A 129 4.96 19.32 1.95
N ILE A 130 4.70 18.52 3.00
CA ILE A 130 4.01 18.99 4.22
C ILE A 130 4.89 19.99 4.97
N MET A 131 6.21 19.78 4.99
CA MET A 131 7.17 20.71 5.59
C MET A 131 7.41 21.94 4.72
N ALA A 132 6.92 22.05 3.49
CA ALA A 132 7.05 23.29 2.71
C ALA A 132 5.96 24.31 3.06
N ASP A 133 4.84 23.84 3.62
CA ASP A 133 3.70 24.66 4.04
C ASP A 133 3.99 25.30 5.41
N ASP A 134 4.36 26.58 5.42
CA ASP A 134 4.65 27.33 6.66
C ASP A 134 3.38 27.68 7.45
N ASP A 135 2.21 27.75 6.80
CA ASP A 135 0.94 28.04 7.48
C ASP A 135 0.50 26.85 8.33
N ARG A 136 0.70 25.63 7.82
CA ARG A 136 0.40 24.39 8.55
C ARG A 136 1.54 23.89 9.41
N ARG A 137 2.80 24.11 8.99
CA ARG A 137 4.02 23.67 9.69
C ARG A 137 4.96 24.85 9.89
N PRO A 138 4.61 25.80 10.77
CA PRO A 138 5.41 27.00 10.95
C PRO A 138 6.78 26.71 11.60
N PRO A 139 7.76 27.59 11.41
CA PRO A 139 9.00 27.60 12.20
C PRO A 139 8.72 27.73 13.70
N LEU A 140 9.43 26.97 14.54
CA LEU A 140 9.14 26.87 15.97
C LEU A 140 9.30 28.21 16.72
N ASP A 141 10.17 29.09 16.25
CA ASP A 141 10.42 30.41 16.79
C ASP A 141 9.32 31.44 16.50
N THR A 142 8.36 31.08 15.64
CA THR A 142 7.16 31.89 15.36
C THR A 142 5.97 31.51 16.24
N LEU A 143 6.06 30.39 16.97
CA LEU A 143 4.98 29.87 17.80
C LEU A 143 5.16 30.24 19.29
N PRO A 144 4.06 30.36 20.04
CA PRO A 144 4.13 30.30 21.50
C PRO A 144 4.84 29.03 21.97
N ARG A 145 5.63 29.14 23.04
CA ARG A 145 6.52 28.05 23.49
C ARG A 145 5.82 26.70 23.64
N GLU A 146 4.62 26.66 24.21
CA GLU A 146 3.83 25.43 24.39
C GLU A 146 3.46 24.78 23.06
N ALA A 147 3.08 25.58 22.06
CA ALA A 147 2.79 25.10 20.71
C ALA A 147 4.07 24.65 19.99
N ALA A 148 5.16 25.43 20.14
CA ALA A 148 6.46 25.12 19.56
C ALA A 148 7.01 23.76 20.00
N LEU A 149 6.80 23.37 21.27
CA LEU A 149 7.23 22.07 21.77
C LEU A 149 6.44 20.91 21.13
N VAL A 150 5.11 21.01 21.06
CA VAL A 150 4.27 19.98 20.43
C VAL A 150 4.57 19.88 18.93
N GLU A 151 4.65 21.01 18.24
CA GLU A 151 5.00 21.10 16.82
C GLU A 151 6.39 20.53 16.55
N GLY A 152 7.37 20.82 17.41
CA GLY A 152 8.72 20.30 17.30
C GLY A 152 8.77 18.76 17.39
N VAL A 153 8.01 18.15 18.30
CA VAL A 153 7.90 16.67 18.35
C VAL A 153 7.29 16.12 17.06
N TYR A 154 6.26 16.78 16.54
CA TYR A 154 5.61 16.39 15.28
C TYR A 154 6.57 16.47 14.08
N GLN A 155 7.21 17.63 13.85
CA GLN A 155 8.14 17.85 12.75
C GLN A 155 9.34 16.87 12.82
N LEU A 156 9.86 16.57 14.02
CA LEU A 156 10.89 15.54 14.21
C LEU A 156 10.42 14.15 13.77
N ALA A 157 9.20 13.77 14.12
CA ALA A 157 8.65 12.46 13.74
C ALA A 157 8.33 12.39 12.24
N LEU A 158 7.88 13.50 11.64
CA LEU A 158 7.56 13.60 10.22
C LEU A 158 8.80 13.61 9.33
N ALA A 159 9.76 14.50 9.61
CA ALA A 159 10.86 14.84 8.70
C ALA A 159 12.26 14.63 9.29
N GLY A 160 12.36 14.25 10.58
CA GLY A 160 13.65 14.02 11.25
C GLY A 160 14.42 15.29 11.62
N HIS A 161 13.84 16.46 11.34
CA HIS A 161 14.37 17.80 11.62
C HIS A 161 13.21 18.75 11.96
N VAL A 162 13.54 19.96 12.42
CA VAL A 162 12.57 21.00 12.83
C VAL A 162 12.96 22.35 12.23
N LYS A 163 11.96 23.16 11.89
CA LYS A 163 12.15 24.55 11.43
C LYS A 163 12.39 25.49 12.60
N GLY A 164 13.12 26.60 12.41
CA GLY A 164 13.25 27.64 13.45
C GLY A 164 14.03 27.20 14.71
N ILE A 165 14.72 26.06 14.70
CA ILE A 165 15.42 25.54 15.90
C ILE A 165 16.48 26.48 16.46
N ALA A 166 17.07 27.32 15.61
CA ALA A 166 18.06 28.30 16.02
C ALA A 166 17.48 29.39 16.95
N GLY A 167 16.19 29.72 16.77
CA GLY A 167 15.50 30.79 17.49
C GLY A 167 14.88 30.38 18.82
N ILE A 168 14.76 29.08 19.12
CA ILE A 168 14.27 28.58 20.41
C ILE A 168 15.40 28.49 21.46
N ASN A 169 15.03 28.53 22.74
CA ASN A 169 15.99 28.50 23.85
C ASN A 169 16.75 27.14 23.94
N ASN A 170 17.88 27.15 24.65
CA ASN A 170 18.78 26.00 24.77
C ASN A 170 18.13 24.76 25.40
N ASP A 171 17.27 24.95 26.39
CA ASP A 171 16.65 23.84 27.12
C ASP A 171 15.63 23.13 26.24
N ASP A 172 14.82 23.88 25.48
CA ASP A 172 13.86 23.34 24.54
C ASP A 172 14.57 22.64 23.35
N ARG A 173 15.71 23.19 22.90
CA ARG A 173 16.58 22.49 21.94
C ARG A 173 17.11 21.16 22.48
N ALA A 174 17.57 21.14 23.74
CA ALA A 174 18.08 19.92 24.36
C ALA A 174 16.97 18.85 24.47
N PHE A 175 15.77 19.26 24.86
CA PHE A 175 14.59 18.41 24.86
C PHE A 175 14.28 17.81 23.47
N LEU A 176 14.25 18.63 22.42
CA LEU A 176 14.02 18.15 21.05
C LEU A 176 15.14 17.20 20.59
N GLY A 177 16.39 17.47 20.98
CA GLY A 177 17.52 16.57 20.76
C GLY A 177 17.33 15.20 21.42
N GLN A 178 16.81 15.17 22.65
CA GLN A 178 16.48 13.93 23.36
C GLN A 178 15.27 13.20 22.75
N THR A 179 14.23 13.94 22.38
CA THR A 179 13.05 13.39 21.68
C THR A 179 13.44 12.74 20.37
N ARG A 180 14.34 13.36 19.59
CA ARG A 180 14.89 12.76 18.36
C ARG A 180 15.54 11.40 18.64
N ARG A 181 16.28 11.24 19.74
CA ARG A 181 16.85 9.94 20.13
C ARG A 181 15.77 8.91 20.42
N HIS A 182 14.73 9.29 21.17
CA HIS A 182 13.59 8.39 21.43
C HIS A 182 12.88 7.95 20.15
N LEU A 183 12.66 8.86 19.20
CA LEU A 183 12.06 8.54 17.91
C LEU A 183 12.95 7.63 17.06
N VAL A 184 14.26 7.89 17.00
CA VAL A 184 15.23 7.02 16.29
C VAL A 184 15.26 5.63 16.90
N GLU A 185 15.30 5.52 18.23
CA GLU A 185 15.31 4.22 18.90
C GLU A 185 13.98 3.47 18.73
N ALA A 186 12.84 4.18 18.63
CA ALA A 186 11.54 3.56 18.38
C ALA A 186 11.45 2.89 17.01
N ARG A 187 12.18 3.37 15.98
CA ARG A 187 12.21 2.80 14.63
C ARG A 187 12.61 1.31 14.61
N CYS A 188 13.52 0.93 15.51
CA CYS A 188 14.07 -0.42 15.61
C CYS A 188 13.52 -1.22 16.82
N GLU A 189 12.60 -0.64 17.60
CA GLU A 189 12.06 -1.28 18.80
C GLU A 189 10.81 -2.08 18.46
N HIS A 190 10.93 -3.41 18.34
CA HIS A 190 9.80 -4.28 18.02
C HIS A 190 8.84 -4.51 19.20
N ASP A 191 9.30 -4.31 20.44
CA ASP A 191 8.46 -4.44 21.63
C ASP A 191 7.55 -3.22 21.82
N ALA A 192 6.23 -3.44 21.75
CA ALA A 192 5.22 -2.39 21.87
C ALA A 192 5.24 -1.69 23.23
N THR A 193 5.54 -2.42 24.32
CA THR A 193 5.63 -1.85 25.68
C THR A 193 6.83 -0.92 25.80
N ARG A 194 7.97 -1.26 25.18
CA ARG A 194 9.15 -0.41 25.14
C ARG A 194 8.92 0.84 24.30
N ARG A 195 8.22 0.74 23.16
CA ARG A 195 7.76 1.93 22.39
C ARG A 195 6.83 2.80 23.23
N GLN A 196 5.87 2.22 23.94
CA GLN A 196 4.97 2.96 24.84
C GLN A 196 5.76 3.67 25.96
N LYS A 197 6.75 3.02 26.57
CA LYS A 197 7.63 3.65 27.57
C LYS A 197 8.38 4.86 27.01
N ARG A 198 8.79 4.83 25.74
CA ARG A 198 9.40 5.98 25.05
C ARG A 198 8.41 7.11 24.86
N ALA A 199 7.19 6.79 24.41
CA ALA A 199 6.12 7.78 24.30
C ALA A 199 5.81 8.44 25.66
N ARG A 200 5.79 7.68 26.76
CA ARG A 200 5.63 8.25 28.12
C ARG A 200 6.74 9.23 28.44
N ARG A 201 8.01 8.84 28.27
CA ARG A 201 9.16 9.73 28.53
C ARG A 201 9.08 11.04 27.74
N VAL A 202 8.73 10.97 26.46
CA VAL A 202 8.57 12.19 25.63
C VAL A 202 7.39 13.03 26.13
N THR A 203 6.27 12.40 26.48
CA THR A 203 5.07 13.10 26.97
C THR A 203 5.33 13.77 28.32
N ASP A 204 5.89 13.03 29.29
CA ASP A 204 6.20 13.52 30.64
C ASP A 204 7.16 14.71 30.57
N GLU A 205 8.20 14.60 29.75
CA GLU A 205 9.21 15.65 29.59
C GLU A 205 8.68 16.87 28.84
N LEU A 206 7.78 16.69 27.86
CA LEU A 206 7.09 17.81 27.22
C LEU A 206 6.20 18.52 28.24
N LEU A 207 5.40 17.76 29.00
CA LEU A 207 4.45 18.31 29.95
C LEU A 207 5.11 18.96 31.18
N SER A 208 6.32 18.52 31.57
CA SER A 208 7.10 19.19 32.63
C SER A 208 7.64 20.55 32.22
N ARG A 209 7.71 20.83 30.91
CA ARG A 209 8.31 22.05 30.34
C ARG A 209 7.30 23.12 29.97
N VAL A 210 6.05 22.74 29.76
CA VAL A 210 4.95 23.67 29.49
C VAL A 210 4.40 24.22 30.79
N ALA A 211 4.26 25.54 30.88
CA ALA A 211 3.74 26.18 32.08
C ALA A 211 2.25 25.84 32.30
N VAL A 212 1.52 25.67 31.19
CA VAL A 212 0.08 25.37 31.22
C VAL A 212 -0.23 24.29 30.19
N SER A 213 -0.32 23.04 30.66
CA SER A 213 -0.57 21.85 29.83
C SER A 213 -1.82 21.96 28.94
N LYS A 214 -2.85 22.70 29.40
CA LYS A 214 -4.08 22.95 28.63
C LYS A 214 -3.86 23.72 27.33
N PHE A 215 -2.86 24.61 27.25
CA PHE A 215 -2.55 25.33 26.00
C PHE A 215 -1.90 24.40 24.98
N ALA A 216 -0.95 23.57 25.42
CA ALA A 216 -0.35 22.54 24.59
C ALA A 216 -1.42 21.54 24.09
N ASP A 217 -2.34 21.14 24.96
CA ASP A 217 -3.45 20.25 24.61
C ASP A 217 -4.43 20.86 23.61
N LYS A 218 -4.77 22.15 23.79
CA LYS A 218 -5.59 22.90 22.84
C LYS A 218 -4.92 22.94 21.47
N TYR A 219 -3.63 23.27 21.40
CA TYR A 219 -2.88 23.26 20.14
C TYR A 219 -2.86 21.86 19.51
N ALA A 220 -2.58 20.82 20.29
CA ALA A 220 -2.57 19.42 19.81
C ALA A 220 -3.93 18.99 19.21
N LYS A 221 -5.04 19.47 19.79
CA LYS A 221 -6.39 19.23 19.29
C LYS A 221 -6.67 19.98 17.99
N GLU A 222 -6.24 21.23 17.88
CA GLU A 222 -6.55 22.15 16.77
C GLU A 222 -5.66 21.94 15.54
N ALA A 223 -4.37 21.65 15.73
CA ALA A 223 -3.35 21.55 14.67
C ALA A 223 -3.46 20.30 13.76
N ARG A 224 -4.57 19.55 13.86
CA ARG A 224 -4.92 18.38 13.03
C ARG A 224 -3.83 17.31 12.90
N PHE A 225 -3.03 17.08 13.94
CA PHE A 225 -2.04 16.01 13.93
C PHE A 225 -2.66 14.62 13.67
N PRO A 226 -1.90 13.70 13.04
CA PRO A 226 -2.29 12.30 12.92
C PRO A 226 -2.28 11.68 14.32
N ALA A 227 -3.47 11.60 14.92
CA ALA A 227 -3.72 10.96 16.19
C ALA A 227 -4.90 10.00 16.02
N ASP A 228 -4.88 8.90 16.77
CA ASP A 228 -5.86 7.80 16.65
C ASP A 228 -7.23 8.11 17.24
N PHE A 229 -7.57 9.39 17.36
CA PHE A 229 -8.91 9.79 17.77
C PHE A 229 -9.90 9.39 16.67
N THR A 230 -10.74 8.41 16.98
CA THR A 230 -11.77 7.90 16.08
C THR A 230 -12.91 8.91 15.97
N SER A 231 -12.83 9.86 15.03
CA SER A 231 -13.99 10.66 14.64
C SER A 231 -13.98 10.98 13.14
N GLY A 232 -15.15 10.90 12.50
CA GLY A 232 -15.37 11.46 11.15
C GLY A 232 -15.32 10.49 9.96
N VAL A 233 -15.89 9.28 10.05
CA VAL A 233 -16.13 8.47 8.84
C VAL A 233 -17.17 9.19 7.96
N ARG A 234 -16.82 9.48 6.70
CA ARG A 234 -17.73 10.09 5.74
C ARG A 234 -18.50 9.00 5.00
N SER A 235 -19.81 9.19 4.84
CA SER A 235 -20.59 8.34 3.93
C SER A 235 -20.35 8.80 2.49
N VAL A 236 -19.98 7.86 1.63
CA VAL A 236 -19.80 8.16 0.19
C VAL A 236 -21.16 8.06 -0.49
N PRO A 237 -21.61 9.09 -1.23
CA PRO A 237 -22.82 8.98 -2.05
C PRO A 237 -22.63 7.86 -3.09
N ARG A 238 -23.57 6.91 -3.15
CA ARG A 238 -23.61 5.91 -4.23
C ARG A 238 -24.06 6.61 -5.52
N GLY A 239 -23.10 7.20 -6.24
CA GLY A 239 -23.30 7.66 -7.61
C GLY A 239 -22.76 6.63 -8.60
N GLU A 240 -23.55 6.28 -9.60
CA GLU A 240 -23.09 5.48 -10.74
C GLU A 240 -21.93 6.20 -11.43
N VAL A 241 -20.75 5.56 -11.47
CA VAL A 241 -19.57 6.09 -12.16
C VAL A 241 -19.57 5.58 -13.58
N ASP A 242 -19.59 6.51 -14.54
CA ASP A 242 -19.45 6.21 -15.96
C ASP A 242 -18.01 5.69 -16.24
N PRO A 243 -17.83 4.45 -16.73
CA PRO A 243 -16.54 3.75 -16.78
C PRO A 243 -15.47 4.37 -17.72
N ILE A 244 -15.80 5.44 -18.45
CA ILE A 244 -14.95 6.03 -19.48
C ILE A 244 -13.94 7.03 -18.90
N THR A 245 -14.30 7.80 -17.88
CA THR A 245 -13.48 8.92 -17.38
C THR A 245 -12.22 8.45 -16.64
N ALA A 246 -12.30 7.31 -15.94
CA ALA A 246 -11.16 6.82 -15.16
C ALA A 246 -10.05 6.15 -16.00
N ARG A 247 -10.35 5.75 -17.25
CA ARG A 247 -9.31 5.26 -18.18
C ARG A 247 -8.41 6.38 -18.69
N VAL A 248 -8.92 7.60 -18.77
CA VAL A 248 -8.19 8.77 -19.29
C VAL A 248 -7.22 9.28 -18.22
N VAL A 249 -7.70 9.45 -16.98
CA VAL A 249 -6.91 9.85 -15.80
C VAL A 249 -5.75 8.87 -15.54
N LEU A 250 -6.00 7.56 -15.64
CA LEU A 250 -4.96 6.53 -15.49
C LEU A 250 -3.95 6.53 -16.65
N GLY A 251 -4.37 6.95 -17.85
CA GLY A 251 -3.54 7.02 -19.04
C GLY A 251 -2.53 8.17 -19.01
N ASP A 252 -2.95 9.33 -18.51
CA ASP A 252 -2.10 10.53 -18.48
C ASP A 252 -1.14 10.54 -17.27
N ALA A 253 -1.56 10.07 -16.10
CA ALA A 253 -0.67 9.89 -14.95
C ALA A 253 0.46 8.85 -15.19
N LEU A 254 0.23 7.87 -16.08
CA LEU A 254 1.24 6.89 -16.49
C LEU A 254 2.16 7.39 -17.61
N ARG A 255 1.80 8.48 -18.29
CA ARG A 255 2.53 9.04 -19.43
C ARG A 255 3.74 9.89 -18.99
N ASP A 256 3.69 10.57 -17.84
CA ASP A 256 4.82 11.40 -17.37
C ASP A 256 5.98 10.62 -16.73
N ILE A 257 5.73 9.39 -16.28
CA ILE A 257 6.76 8.48 -15.75
C ILE A 257 7.68 7.92 -16.87
N SER A 258 7.38 8.24 -18.14
CA SER A 258 7.98 7.64 -19.33
C SER A 258 9.39 8.13 -19.68
N SER A 259 9.85 9.26 -19.16
CA SER A 259 11.18 9.82 -19.48
C SER A 259 12.34 8.98 -18.95
N THR A 260 12.14 8.22 -17.86
CA THR A 260 13.13 7.25 -17.35
C THR A 260 13.04 5.87 -18.07
N LEU A 261 11.97 5.63 -18.82
CA LEU A 261 11.69 4.39 -19.56
C LEU A 261 12.41 4.33 -20.93
N VAL A 262 12.92 5.47 -21.41
CA VAL A 262 13.72 5.56 -22.65
C VAL A 262 15.06 4.84 -22.48
N ALA A 263 15.68 4.87 -21.31
CA ALA A 263 16.91 4.14 -21.02
C ALA A 263 16.72 2.60 -21.02
N VAL A 264 15.53 2.14 -20.64
CA VAL A 264 15.18 0.71 -20.64
C VAL A 264 14.80 0.23 -22.05
N SER A 265 14.29 1.12 -22.90
CA SER A 265 13.88 0.81 -24.27
C SER A 265 15.06 0.45 -25.21
N VAL A 266 16.27 0.91 -24.90
CA VAL A 266 17.50 0.58 -25.67
C VAL A 266 17.93 -0.88 -25.47
N LEU A 267 17.50 -1.55 -24.39
CA LEU A 267 17.78 -2.97 -24.14
C LEU A 267 16.74 -3.94 -24.76
N PHE A 268 15.69 -3.42 -25.42
CA PHE A 268 14.56 -4.21 -25.94
C PHE A 268 14.63 -4.56 -27.44
N THR A 269 15.77 -4.35 -28.12
CA THR A 269 15.93 -4.53 -29.58
C THR A 269 16.27 -5.97 -30.03
N SER A 270 15.60 -7.01 -29.48
CA SER A 270 15.69 -8.37 -30.04
C SER A 270 14.33 -8.91 -30.50
N SER A 271 14.32 -9.48 -31.70
CA SER A 271 13.15 -9.75 -32.56
C SER A 271 12.13 -10.75 -31.99
N VAL A 272 12.48 -11.53 -30.97
CA VAL A 272 11.61 -12.54 -30.35
C VAL A 272 10.56 -11.91 -29.42
N LEU A 273 10.78 -10.69 -28.92
CA LEU A 273 9.89 -10.02 -27.96
C LEU A 273 8.79 -9.16 -28.60
N GLY A 274 8.77 -8.98 -29.92
CA GLY A 274 7.73 -8.21 -30.62
C GLY A 274 6.33 -8.85 -30.57
N ALA A 275 6.26 -10.18 -30.44
CA ALA A 275 5.01 -10.92 -30.28
C ALA A 275 4.52 -10.90 -28.82
N ILE A 276 5.45 -11.06 -27.87
CA ILE A 276 5.18 -10.98 -26.42
C ILE A 276 4.74 -9.57 -26.03
N ARG A 277 5.39 -8.54 -26.56
CA ARG A 277 5.00 -7.14 -26.36
C ARG A 277 3.59 -6.85 -26.88
N ARG A 278 3.24 -7.30 -28.09
CA ARG A 278 1.89 -7.11 -28.66
C ARG A 278 0.80 -7.86 -27.88
N LEU A 279 1.12 -9.04 -27.35
CA LEU A 279 0.21 -9.81 -26.50
C LEU A 279 0.01 -9.13 -25.13
N LEU A 280 1.09 -8.67 -24.51
CA LEU A 280 1.04 -7.98 -23.21
C LEU A 280 0.41 -6.58 -23.32
N GLU A 281 0.60 -5.87 -24.44
CA GLU A 281 -0.07 -4.60 -24.75
C GLU A 281 -1.58 -4.80 -24.92
N LYS A 282 -2.01 -5.87 -25.62
CA LYS A 282 -3.43 -6.25 -25.72
C LYS A 282 -4.05 -6.64 -24.38
N LEU A 283 -3.26 -7.22 -23.47
CA LEU A 283 -3.73 -7.64 -22.15
C LEU A 283 -3.58 -6.56 -21.07
N GLN A 284 -3.05 -5.37 -21.39
CA GLN A 284 -2.72 -4.31 -20.41
C GLN A 284 -1.75 -4.74 -19.28
N ILE A 285 -1.10 -5.91 -19.40
CA ILE A 285 -0.20 -6.50 -18.40
C ILE A 285 1.19 -5.81 -18.41
N VAL A 286 1.54 -5.11 -19.50
CA VAL A 286 2.82 -4.38 -19.60
C VAL A 286 2.98 -3.33 -18.50
N ALA A 287 1.90 -2.66 -18.09
CA ALA A 287 1.93 -1.68 -17.00
C ALA A 287 2.26 -2.33 -15.63
N LEU A 288 1.68 -3.50 -15.36
CA LEU A 288 1.91 -4.30 -14.15
C LEU A 288 3.31 -4.93 -14.13
N LEU A 289 3.80 -5.42 -15.26
CA LEU A 289 5.15 -5.93 -15.41
C LEU A 289 6.21 -4.83 -15.27
N ARG A 290 5.96 -3.65 -15.83
CA ARG A 290 6.83 -2.47 -15.67
C ARG A 290 6.86 -1.99 -14.22
N TRP A 291 5.71 -1.99 -13.54
CA TRP A 291 5.62 -1.66 -12.12
C TRP A 291 6.35 -2.69 -11.23
N ALA A 292 6.13 -3.98 -11.47
CA ALA A 292 6.79 -5.05 -10.72
C ALA A 292 8.31 -5.06 -10.95
N ALA A 293 8.78 -4.82 -12.18
CA ALA A 293 10.21 -4.71 -12.49
C ALA A 293 10.84 -3.48 -11.84
N LYS A 294 10.10 -2.37 -11.74
CA LYS A 294 10.51 -1.15 -11.05
C LYS A 294 10.56 -1.31 -9.53
N LYS A 295 9.73 -2.17 -8.93
CA LYS A 295 9.65 -2.36 -7.47
C LYS A 295 10.53 -3.48 -6.92
N SER A 296 10.82 -4.53 -7.70
CA SER A 296 11.55 -5.72 -7.21
C SER A 296 12.66 -6.22 -8.16
N GLY A 297 13.00 -5.43 -9.19
CA GLY A 297 13.93 -5.84 -10.26
C GLY A 297 13.27 -6.78 -11.27
N ILE A 298 13.89 -6.97 -12.44
CA ILE A 298 13.35 -7.80 -13.54
C ILE A 298 13.01 -9.22 -13.07
N LEU A 299 13.86 -9.81 -12.23
CA LEU A 299 13.64 -11.12 -11.61
C LEU A 299 12.46 -11.14 -10.62
N GLY A 300 12.23 -10.04 -9.89
CA GLY A 300 11.09 -9.90 -8.99
C GLY A 300 9.76 -9.76 -9.72
N ALA A 301 9.75 -9.03 -10.84
CA ALA A 301 8.62 -8.94 -11.75
C ALA A 301 8.23 -10.30 -12.32
N TRP A 302 9.25 -11.06 -12.72
CA TRP A 302 9.08 -12.42 -13.23
C TRP A 302 8.48 -13.34 -12.16
N ARG A 303 9.05 -13.34 -10.95
CA ARG A 303 8.51 -14.15 -9.83
C ARG A 303 7.08 -13.78 -9.45
N TRP A 304 6.74 -12.49 -9.48
CA TRP A 304 5.37 -12.03 -9.25
C TRP A 304 4.43 -12.53 -10.35
N LEU A 305 4.83 -12.42 -11.63
CA LEU A 305 4.01 -12.89 -12.74
C LEU A 305 3.79 -14.41 -12.69
N LEU A 306 4.82 -15.19 -12.32
CA LEU A 306 4.72 -16.63 -12.12
C LEU A 306 3.79 -17.01 -10.98
N ARG A 307 3.83 -16.28 -9.85
CA ARG A 307 2.94 -16.54 -8.71
C ARG A 307 1.49 -16.21 -9.03
N THR A 308 1.26 -15.07 -9.68
CA THR A 308 -0.09 -14.55 -9.94
C THR A 308 -0.81 -15.34 -11.02
N PHE A 309 -0.11 -15.69 -12.11
CA PHE A 309 -0.76 -16.29 -13.27
C PHE A 309 -0.64 -17.82 -13.33
N THR A 310 0.24 -18.41 -12.52
CA THR A 310 0.51 -19.84 -12.55
C THR A 310 0.88 -20.40 -11.16
N PRO A 311 -0.06 -20.41 -10.19
CA PRO A 311 0.20 -20.97 -8.87
C PRO A 311 0.56 -22.47 -8.98
N GLY A 312 1.75 -22.86 -8.48
CA GLY A 312 2.26 -24.24 -8.50
C GLY A 312 3.59 -24.48 -9.22
N LEU A 313 4.23 -23.44 -9.77
CA LEU A 313 5.52 -23.57 -10.50
C LEU A 313 6.78 -23.42 -9.65
N ILE A 314 6.65 -22.92 -8.42
CA ILE A 314 7.76 -22.82 -7.48
C ILE A 314 8.02 -24.26 -6.99
N ASN A 315 9.21 -24.80 -7.28
CA ASN A 315 9.74 -26.15 -6.97
C ASN A 315 9.96 -27.09 -8.18
N ARG A 316 9.93 -26.61 -9.43
CA ARG A 316 10.40 -27.41 -10.58
C ARG A 316 11.93 -27.34 -10.71
N PRO A 317 12.62 -28.48 -10.95
CA PRO A 317 14.07 -28.63 -10.84
C PRO A 317 14.89 -27.85 -11.89
N SER A 318 14.30 -27.40 -13.00
CA SER A 318 15.01 -26.60 -14.01
C SER A 318 14.18 -25.43 -14.54
N GLU A 319 14.87 -24.37 -14.99
CA GLU A 319 14.26 -23.20 -15.62
C GLU A 319 13.48 -23.57 -16.88
N GLU A 320 13.95 -24.56 -17.65
CA GLU A 320 13.29 -25.05 -18.85
C GLU A 320 11.95 -25.74 -18.54
N GLU A 321 11.89 -26.53 -17.46
CA GLU A 321 10.63 -27.14 -17.02
C GLU A 321 9.64 -26.11 -16.49
N GLN A 322 10.13 -25.10 -15.77
CA GLN A 322 9.29 -23.98 -15.33
C GLN A 322 8.72 -23.23 -16.53
N TYR A 323 9.54 -22.95 -17.55
CA TYR A 323 9.12 -22.28 -18.77
C TYR A 323 8.04 -23.08 -19.52
N LYS A 324 8.27 -24.38 -19.79
CA LYS A 324 7.31 -25.24 -20.49
C LYS A 324 5.98 -25.35 -19.74
N ALA A 325 6.02 -25.52 -18.43
CA ALA A 325 4.80 -25.62 -17.61
C ALA A 325 4.03 -24.29 -17.52
N THR A 326 4.74 -23.15 -17.49
CA THR A 326 4.14 -21.81 -17.55
C THR A 326 3.41 -21.58 -18.87
N ALA A 327 4.07 -21.89 -19.99
CA ALA A 327 3.49 -21.77 -21.32
C ALA A 327 2.22 -22.63 -21.48
N ALA A 328 2.26 -23.88 -21.01
CA ALA A 328 1.11 -24.79 -21.05
C ALA A 328 -0.06 -24.35 -20.14
N ALA A 329 0.22 -23.73 -18.99
CA ALA A 329 -0.81 -23.18 -18.11
C ALA A 329 -1.47 -21.92 -18.69
N LEU A 330 -0.67 -21.02 -19.28
CA LEU A 330 -1.15 -19.83 -19.95
C LEU A 330 -2.04 -20.18 -21.16
N TYR A 331 -1.59 -21.14 -21.97
CA TYR A 331 -2.34 -21.66 -23.13
C TYR A 331 -3.72 -22.17 -22.71
N ARG A 332 -3.80 -23.04 -21.70
CA ARG A 332 -5.08 -23.60 -21.20
C ARG A 332 -6.05 -22.52 -20.74
N ARG A 333 -5.56 -21.48 -20.06
CA ARG A 333 -6.41 -20.36 -19.59
C ARG A 333 -6.91 -19.50 -20.74
N LEU A 334 -6.07 -19.23 -21.74
CA LEU A 334 -6.46 -18.47 -22.93
C LEU A 334 -7.52 -19.20 -23.76
N THR A 335 -7.36 -20.51 -23.95
CA THR A 335 -8.35 -21.36 -24.64
C THR A 335 -9.66 -21.43 -23.86
N ALA A 336 -9.62 -21.56 -22.52
CA ALA A 336 -10.82 -21.57 -21.68
C ALA A 336 -11.58 -20.23 -21.71
N ALA A 337 -10.88 -19.12 -21.95
CA ALA A 337 -11.48 -17.79 -22.11
C ALA A 337 -11.99 -17.50 -23.53
N GLY A 338 -11.98 -18.49 -24.44
CA GLY A 338 -12.48 -18.34 -25.81
C GLY A 338 -11.54 -17.59 -26.75
N HIS A 339 -10.28 -17.37 -26.37
CA HIS A 339 -9.28 -16.76 -27.23
C HIS A 339 -8.56 -17.83 -28.09
N SER A 340 -8.45 -17.58 -29.40
CA SER A 340 -7.61 -18.41 -30.27
C SER A 340 -6.14 -18.26 -29.87
N ALA A 341 -5.48 -19.40 -29.66
CA ALA A 341 -4.07 -19.49 -29.33
C ALA A 341 -3.20 -19.83 -30.56
N GLU A 342 -3.75 -19.63 -31.77
CA GLU A 342 -2.98 -19.74 -33.01
C GLU A 342 -1.87 -18.68 -33.02
N GLY A 343 -0.63 -19.16 -32.92
CA GLY A 343 0.57 -18.35 -32.68
C GLY A 343 1.51 -18.96 -31.62
N PHE A 344 1.02 -19.90 -30.81
CA PHE A 344 1.83 -20.65 -29.83
C PHE A 344 2.35 -22.00 -30.34
N LEU A 345 2.02 -22.36 -31.58
CA LEU A 345 2.48 -23.59 -32.21
C LEU A 345 3.85 -23.37 -32.86
N THR A 346 4.61 -24.45 -33.02
CA THR A 346 5.80 -24.43 -33.90
C THR A 346 5.40 -24.00 -35.31
N ALA A 347 6.36 -23.62 -36.16
CA ALA A 347 6.10 -23.14 -37.52
C ALA A 347 5.20 -24.05 -38.39
N ASN A 348 4.98 -25.31 -37.98
CA ASN A 348 4.16 -26.30 -38.65
C ASN A 348 2.81 -26.61 -37.95
N GLY A 349 2.39 -25.82 -36.94
CA GLY A 349 1.06 -25.97 -36.34
C GLY A 349 0.88 -27.16 -35.38
N THR A 350 1.95 -27.74 -34.83
CA THR A 350 1.89 -28.85 -33.86
C THR A 350 2.49 -28.51 -32.50
N LEU A 351 1.92 -29.09 -31.44
CA LEU A 351 2.48 -29.08 -30.08
C LEU A 351 3.78 -29.91 -30.03
N PRO A 352 4.74 -29.59 -29.13
CA PRO A 352 5.93 -30.41 -28.93
C PRO A 352 5.53 -31.86 -28.59
N PRO A 353 6.27 -32.86 -29.10
CA PRO A 353 5.89 -34.28 -29.05
C PRO A 353 5.67 -34.85 -27.63
N ASP A 354 6.14 -34.17 -26.59
CA ASP A 354 6.01 -34.59 -25.20
C ASP A 354 4.67 -34.17 -24.55
N ILE A 355 3.81 -33.47 -25.30
CA ILE A 355 2.51 -32.94 -24.85
C ILE A 355 1.37 -33.45 -25.77
N ALA A 356 1.43 -34.71 -26.19
CA ALA A 356 0.22 -35.40 -26.65
C ALA A 356 -0.51 -35.98 -25.43
N PRO A 357 -1.77 -35.58 -25.14
CA PRO A 357 -2.53 -36.22 -24.08
C PRO A 357 -2.73 -37.69 -24.45
N LYS A 358 -2.29 -38.61 -23.57
CA LYS A 358 -2.74 -40.01 -23.62
C LYS A 358 -4.26 -39.99 -23.65
N GLN A 359 -4.82 -40.58 -24.71
CA GLN A 359 -6.25 -40.67 -24.95
C GLN A 359 -6.97 -41.20 -23.70
N PHE A 360 -7.77 -40.34 -23.08
CA PHE A 360 -8.76 -40.77 -22.11
C PHE A 360 -9.92 -41.37 -22.91
N ASN A 361 -10.04 -42.70 -22.81
CA ASN A 361 -11.12 -43.52 -23.36
C ASN A 361 -12.50 -42.92 -22.99
N ARG A 362 -13.19 -42.34 -23.97
CA ARG A 362 -14.64 -42.12 -23.91
C ARG A 362 -15.33 -43.29 -24.60
N ASN A 363 -15.71 -44.28 -23.81
CA ASN A 363 -16.70 -45.28 -24.22
C ASN A 363 -17.56 -45.66 -23.00
N VAL A 364 -18.36 -44.72 -22.50
CA VAL A 364 -19.51 -45.04 -21.65
C VAL A 364 -20.61 -44.00 -21.92
N LEU A 365 -21.78 -44.49 -22.35
CA LEU A 365 -23.11 -43.84 -22.46
C LEU A 365 -23.46 -43.08 -23.75
N ARG A 366 -23.96 -43.81 -24.77
CA ARG A 366 -25.41 -43.88 -25.08
C ARG A 366 -25.66 -44.67 -26.38
N SER A 367 -26.35 -45.81 -26.28
CA SER A 367 -27.32 -46.22 -27.29
C SER A 367 -28.46 -46.98 -26.60
N THR A 368 -29.63 -46.36 -26.57
CA THR A 368 -30.91 -47.01 -26.28
C THR A 368 -31.51 -47.58 -27.57
N HIS A 369 -32.11 -48.77 -27.43
CA HIS A 369 -33.10 -49.43 -28.30
C HIS A 369 -32.63 -50.21 -29.55
N SER A 370 -32.60 -51.54 -29.41
CA SER A 370 -33.55 -52.42 -30.10
C SER A 370 -33.64 -53.81 -29.47
N ALA A 371 -34.83 -54.38 -29.55
CA ALA A 371 -35.33 -55.55 -28.84
C ALA A 371 -34.81 -56.91 -29.34
N ARG A 372 -34.80 -57.92 -28.45
CA ARG A 372 -35.39 -59.27 -28.67
C ARG A 372 -35.19 -60.22 -27.47
N PHE A 373 -36.32 -60.54 -26.82
CA PHE A 373 -36.86 -61.86 -26.45
C PHE A 373 -36.00 -63.00 -25.82
N ARG A 374 -36.59 -63.55 -24.73
CA ARG A 374 -36.47 -64.90 -24.08
C ARG A 374 -35.19 -65.16 -23.26
N GLN A 375 -35.20 -65.82 -22.10
CA GLN A 375 -36.19 -66.66 -21.40
C GLN A 375 -35.78 -66.73 -19.90
N ARG A 376 -36.77 -66.74 -18.98
CA ARG A 376 -36.66 -67.27 -17.60
C ARG A 376 -36.39 -68.80 -17.66
N PRO A 377 -35.85 -69.49 -16.63
CA PRO A 377 -36.43 -69.46 -15.27
C PRO A 377 -35.51 -69.73 -14.04
N SER A 378 -36.13 -69.43 -12.89
CA SER A 378 -36.10 -70.17 -11.59
C SER A 378 -34.77 -70.56 -10.92
N GLY A 379 -34.56 -69.97 -9.74
CA GLY A 379 -34.55 -70.70 -8.46
C GLY A 379 -33.29 -71.47 -8.08
N ARG A 380 -32.50 -70.92 -7.16
CA ARG A 380 -32.54 -71.18 -5.71
C ARG A 380 -31.62 -70.20 -5.00
#